data_AF-A0AAN4WPP3-F1
#
_entry.id   AF-A0AAN4WPP3-F1
#
_cell.length_a   1.000
_cell.length_b   1.000
_cell.length_c   1.000
_cell.angle_alpha   90.00
_cell.angle_beta   90.00
_cell.angle_gamma   90.00
#
_symmetry.space_group_name_H-M   'P 1'
#
loop_
_entity.id
_entity.type
_entity.pdbx_description
1 polymer ?
#
loop_
_entity_poly.entity_id
_entity_poly.type
_entity_poly.pdbx_seq_one_letter_code
_entity_poly.pdbx_strand_id
1 'polypeptide(L)'
;MPLTLEQLNAAAPEEAARLLDGLYEHSPWIATQALAARPFRSLAQFKHAMVRVLAQAPREAQLALVRAHPELAGKAMVANALTAASAREQGTAGLTQCTPEEFARIQQLNAEYNARFGFPFILAVRGPRGTGLPRQDIIDTFARRLTNPPDFELAEALRNIHRIAEIRLNDLFGLSPVLGNGVWDWQETLAQHSDPGFAEKGQLTVTYLTDAHRACAQRISHWMRDCGFDEVAVDAVGNVVGRYHGATPDAPLLMTGSHYDTVRNGGKYDGRLGIFVPMACVRELYRQGQRLPFGIEVVGFSEEEGQRYKATFLGSGALIGDFDPAWLDQKDADGVTLREAMQHAGLCIDDIPKLKRDPGRYLGFVEVHIEQGPVLNELDLPLGVVTSINGSVRFVGEMHGMASHAGTTPMDRRRDAAAAVAELILAVEARAARDGDSVGTVGLLNVPGGSINVVPGRCQFSLDLRAPTDPQRDALVADVLAALQSIAARRGQHYTLEETMRAAAAPSAPAWQQRWERAVDALGVPVHRMPSGAGHDAMKLHEIMPQAMLFVRGLNSGISHNPLESTTSDDMQLAVDAFSHLLNQLATETP
;
A
#
# COMPACT_ATOMS: atom_id res chain seq x y z
N MET A 1 -24.28 -17.46 22.38
CA MET A 1 -22.84 -17.75 22.55
C MET A 1 -22.18 -17.56 21.21
N PRO A 2 -20.97 -16.98 21.16
CA PRO A 2 -20.22 -16.89 19.90
C PRO A 2 -19.95 -18.29 19.34
N LEU A 3 -19.99 -18.42 18.02
CA LEU A 3 -19.62 -19.64 17.31
C LEU A 3 -18.10 -19.85 17.40
N THR A 4 -17.64 -21.11 17.48
CA THR A 4 -16.21 -21.43 17.37
C THR A 4 -15.88 -22.12 16.05
N LEU A 5 -14.60 -22.07 15.66
CA LEU A 5 -14.15 -22.70 14.42
C LEU A 5 -14.26 -24.22 14.47
N GLU A 6 -14.05 -24.81 15.65
CA GLU A 6 -14.24 -26.24 15.90
C GLU A 6 -15.71 -26.64 15.71
N GLN A 7 -16.66 -25.84 16.22
CA GLN A 7 -18.08 -26.06 16.02
C GLN A 7 -18.44 -26.01 14.53
N LEU A 8 -17.94 -25.01 13.80
CA LEU A 8 -18.18 -24.91 12.35
C LEU A 8 -17.57 -26.10 11.58
N ASN A 9 -16.35 -26.51 11.96
CA ASN A 9 -15.65 -27.63 11.32
C ASN A 9 -16.35 -28.97 11.58
N ALA A 10 -16.93 -29.17 12.77
CA ALA A 10 -17.59 -30.41 13.16
C ALA A 10 -19.07 -30.50 12.78
N ALA A 11 -19.76 -29.36 12.58
CA ALA A 11 -21.19 -29.33 12.30
C ALA A 11 -21.58 -30.07 11.00
N ALA A 12 -22.72 -30.75 11.01
CA ALA A 12 -23.30 -31.34 9.80
C ALA A 12 -23.59 -30.23 8.75
N PRO A 13 -23.54 -30.51 7.44
CA PRO A 13 -23.68 -29.47 6.40
C PRO A 13 -24.90 -28.56 6.56
N GLU A 14 -26.08 -29.11 6.89
CA GLU A 14 -27.31 -28.33 7.10
C GLU A 14 -27.28 -27.48 8.37
N GLU A 15 -26.59 -27.95 9.41
CA GLU A 15 -26.38 -27.19 10.64
C GLU A 15 -25.39 -26.04 10.40
N ALA A 16 -24.26 -26.33 9.76
CA ALA A 16 -23.26 -25.34 9.39
C ALA A 16 -23.85 -24.24 8.50
N ALA A 17 -24.69 -24.59 7.51
CA ALA A 17 -25.38 -23.61 6.67
C ALA A 17 -26.32 -22.70 7.49
N ARG A 18 -27.07 -23.25 8.46
CA ARG A 18 -27.93 -22.46 9.35
C ARG A 18 -27.14 -21.54 10.28
N LEU A 19 -25.98 -21.99 10.76
CA LEU A 19 -25.09 -21.19 11.61
C LEU A 19 -24.52 -19.96 10.87
N LEU A 20 -24.45 -20.02 9.55
CA LEU A 20 -23.86 -19.00 8.68
C LEU A 20 -24.93 -18.17 7.94
N ASP A 21 -26.20 -18.32 8.29
CA ASP A 21 -27.30 -17.63 7.63
C ASP A 21 -27.15 -16.10 7.74
N GLY A 22 -27.49 -15.40 6.64
CA GLY A 22 -27.41 -13.94 6.57
C GLY A 22 -26.01 -13.33 6.33
N LEU A 23 -24.93 -14.14 6.24
CA LEU A 23 -23.59 -13.62 5.91
C LEU A 23 -23.55 -12.86 4.58
N TYR A 24 -24.24 -13.37 3.55
CA TYR A 24 -24.37 -12.79 2.22
C TYR A 24 -25.84 -12.43 1.91
N GLU A 25 -26.54 -11.85 2.89
CA GLU A 25 -27.99 -11.58 2.81
C GLU A 25 -28.77 -12.87 2.45
N HIS A 26 -29.58 -12.84 1.40
CA HIS A 26 -30.41 -13.97 0.94
C HIS A 26 -29.66 -14.95 0.02
N SER A 27 -28.32 -14.97 0.05
CA SER A 27 -27.48 -15.81 -0.82
C SER A 27 -26.66 -16.85 -0.03
N PRO A 28 -27.29 -17.88 0.57
CA PRO A 28 -26.60 -18.86 1.42
C PRO A 28 -25.65 -19.78 0.65
N TRP A 29 -25.73 -19.83 -0.69
CA TRP A 29 -24.96 -20.73 -1.53
C TRP A 29 -23.44 -20.49 -1.43
N ILE A 30 -23.00 -19.25 -1.19
CA ILE A 30 -21.57 -18.89 -1.09
C ILE A 30 -20.95 -19.56 0.13
N ALA A 31 -21.52 -19.29 1.31
CA ALA A 31 -21.06 -19.85 2.57
C ALA A 31 -21.21 -21.38 2.57
N THR A 32 -22.32 -21.89 2.03
CA THR A 32 -22.60 -23.34 1.95
C THR A 32 -21.60 -24.08 1.07
N GLN A 33 -21.26 -23.56 -0.11
CA GLN A 33 -20.26 -24.18 -0.99
C GLN A 33 -18.86 -24.07 -0.39
N ALA A 34 -18.53 -22.96 0.27
CA ALA A 34 -17.24 -22.78 0.93
C ALA A 34 -16.98 -23.84 2.00
N LEU A 35 -18.01 -24.35 2.69
CA LEU A 35 -17.89 -25.44 3.68
C LEU A 35 -17.31 -26.74 3.13
N ALA A 36 -17.26 -26.92 1.81
CA ALA A 36 -16.59 -28.05 1.18
C ALA A 36 -15.07 -28.04 1.37
N ALA A 37 -14.48 -26.89 1.70
CA ALA A 37 -13.04 -26.73 1.96
C ALA A 37 -12.64 -26.98 3.44
N ARG A 38 -13.56 -27.46 4.28
CA ARG A 38 -13.28 -27.82 5.67
C ARG A 38 -12.26 -28.98 5.77
N PRO A 39 -11.50 -29.08 6.89
CA PRO A 39 -11.52 -28.17 8.04
C PRO A 39 -10.73 -26.88 7.80
N PHE A 40 -11.20 -25.78 8.37
CA PHE A 40 -10.50 -24.49 8.35
C PHE A 40 -9.57 -24.35 9.56
N ARG A 41 -8.38 -23.81 9.33
CA ARG A 41 -7.36 -23.44 10.33
C ARG A 41 -7.66 -22.08 10.98
N SER A 42 -8.31 -21.18 10.25
CA SER A 42 -8.64 -19.83 10.70
C SER A 42 -9.92 -19.32 10.03
N LEU A 43 -10.49 -18.23 10.55
CA LEU A 43 -11.57 -17.53 9.86
C LEU A 43 -11.10 -16.80 8.61
N ALA A 44 -9.85 -16.36 8.54
CA ALA A 44 -9.29 -15.78 7.33
C ALA A 44 -9.29 -16.81 6.18
N GLN A 45 -8.94 -18.08 6.48
CA GLN A 45 -9.06 -19.17 5.50
C GLN A 45 -10.51 -19.38 5.06
N PHE A 46 -11.46 -19.35 6.01
CA PHE A 46 -12.87 -19.52 5.69
C PHE A 46 -13.42 -18.36 4.85
N LYS A 47 -13.09 -17.10 5.19
CA LYS A 47 -13.39 -15.93 4.38
C LYS A 47 -12.85 -16.11 2.97
N HIS A 48 -11.58 -16.47 2.82
CA HIS A 48 -10.96 -16.68 1.52
C HIS A 48 -11.64 -17.80 0.71
N ALA A 49 -12.11 -18.87 1.34
CA ALA A 49 -12.89 -19.91 0.66
C ALA A 49 -14.21 -19.34 0.07
N MET A 50 -14.90 -18.45 0.80
CA MET A 50 -16.11 -17.78 0.31
C MET A 50 -15.81 -16.82 -0.85
N VAL A 51 -14.68 -16.10 -0.79
CA VAL A 51 -14.19 -15.25 -1.88
C VAL A 51 -13.98 -16.05 -3.15
N ARG A 52 -13.29 -17.20 -3.06
CA ARG A 52 -13.06 -18.08 -4.20
C ARG A 52 -14.34 -18.62 -4.83
N VAL A 53 -15.30 -19.01 -4.00
CA VAL A 53 -16.62 -19.47 -4.47
C VAL A 53 -17.31 -18.38 -5.29
N LEU A 54 -17.30 -17.13 -4.81
CA LEU A 54 -17.93 -16.02 -5.53
C LEU A 54 -17.16 -15.64 -6.81
N ALA A 55 -15.82 -15.60 -6.75
CA ALA A 55 -14.98 -15.28 -7.90
C ALA A 55 -15.13 -16.30 -9.05
N GLN A 56 -15.39 -17.57 -8.72
CA GLN A 56 -15.60 -18.65 -9.70
C GLN A 56 -17.05 -18.77 -10.18
N ALA A 57 -17.99 -18.07 -9.55
CA ALA A 57 -19.39 -18.11 -9.93
C ALA A 57 -19.63 -17.42 -11.28
N PRO A 58 -20.63 -17.86 -12.07
CA PRO A 58 -21.01 -17.17 -13.29
C PRO A 58 -21.38 -15.71 -13.01
N ARG A 59 -21.09 -14.82 -13.97
CA ARG A 59 -21.39 -13.38 -13.85
C ARG A 59 -22.85 -13.08 -13.48
N GLU A 60 -23.79 -13.90 -13.96
CA GLU A 60 -25.21 -13.77 -13.60
C GLU A 60 -25.47 -14.00 -12.11
N ALA A 61 -24.79 -14.97 -11.49
CA ALA A 61 -24.90 -15.24 -10.07
C ALA A 61 -24.28 -14.11 -9.23
N GLN A 62 -23.15 -13.56 -9.68
CA GLN A 62 -22.52 -12.38 -9.07
C GLN A 62 -23.46 -11.16 -9.12
N LEU A 63 -24.07 -10.87 -10.28
CA LEU A 63 -25.04 -9.78 -10.41
C LEU A 63 -26.30 -10.02 -9.57
N ALA A 64 -26.79 -11.25 -9.49
CA ALA A 64 -27.92 -11.61 -8.64
C ALA A 64 -27.61 -11.36 -7.16
N LEU A 65 -26.40 -11.69 -6.71
CA LEU A 65 -25.93 -11.38 -5.36
C LEU A 65 -25.94 -9.87 -5.10
N VAL A 66 -25.35 -9.06 -6.00
CA VAL A 66 -25.30 -7.61 -5.83
C VAL A 66 -26.72 -7.03 -5.77
N ARG A 67 -27.63 -7.49 -6.64
CA ARG A 67 -29.04 -7.06 -6.65
C ARG A 67 -29.84 -7.52 -5.43
N ALA A 68 -29.41 -8.57 -4.75
CA ALA A 68 -30.04 -9.03 -3.52
C ALA A 68 -29.71 -8.14 -2.31
N HIS A 69 -28.68 -7.29 -2.40
CA HIS A 69 -28.35 -6.33 -1.35
C HIS A 69 -29.24 -5.09 -1.41
N PRO A 70 -29.70 -4.57 -0.26
CA PRO A 70 -30.55 -3.40 -0.24
C PRO A 70 -29.78 -2.13 -0.61
N GLU A 71 -30.45 -1.21 -1.31
CA GLU A 71 -29.93 0.14 -1.58
C GLU A 71 -29.66 0.91 -0.28
N LEU A 72 -28.58 1.69 -0.26
CA LEU A 72 -28.29 2.62 0.83
C LEU A 72 -29.33 3.74 0.86
N ALA A 73 -29.93 3.94 2.03
CA ALA A 73 -31.04 4.87 2.24
C ALA A 73 -32.19 4.72 1.23
N GLY A 74 -32.37 3.52 0.66
CA GLY A 74 -33.34 3.24 -0.39
C GLY A 74 -34.76 2.97 0.12
N LYS A 75 -35.65 2.58 -0.80
CA LYS A 75 -37.07 2.33 -0.51
C LYS A 75 -37.29 1.28 0.58
N ALA A 76 -36.42 0.28 0.67
CA ALA A 76 -36.47 -0.75 1.71
C ALA A 76 -36.22 -0.18 3.12
N MET A 77 -35.35 0.83 3.25
CA MET A 77 -35.14 1.54 4.51
C MET A 77 -36.38 2.36 4.89
N VAL A 78 -36.94 3.10 3.92
CA VAL A 78 -38.16 3.91 4.11
C VAL A 78 -39.38 3.03 4.49
N ALA A 79 -39.44 1.81 3.95
CA ALA A 79 -40.51 0.85 4.21
C ALA A 79 -40.27 -0.07 5.42
N ASN A 80 -39.17 0.10 6.18
CA ASN A 80 -38.75 -0.81 7.27
C ASN A 80 -38.66 -2.30 6.84
N ALA A 81 -38.26 -2.56 5.60
CA ALA A 81 -38.18 -3.90 5.00
C ALA A 81 -36.74 -4.44 4.89
N LEU A 82 -35.76 -3.79 5.53
CA LEU A 82 -34.37 -4.26 5.59
C LEU A 82 -34.22 -5.53 6.43
N THR A 83 -33.22 -6.36 6.13
CA THR A 83 -32.84 -7.45 7.05
C THR A 83 -32.32 -6.85 8.36
N ALA A 84 -32.41 -7.60 9.45
CA ALA A 84 -31.96 -7.12 10.76
C ALA A 84 -30.47 -6.74 10.76
N ALA A 85 -29.65 -7.38 9.93
CA ALA A 85 -28.24 -7.04 9.76
C ALA A 85 -28.08 -5.70 9.02
N SER A 86 -28.69 -5.54 7.83
CA SER A 86 -28.56 -4.28 7.07
C SER A 86 -29.16 -3.08 7.80
N ALA A 87 -30.26 -3.27 8.55
CA ALA A 87 -30.86 -2.21 9.36
C ALA A 87 -29.91 -1.70 10.45
N ARG A 88 -29.20 -2.61 11.14
CA ARG A 88 -28.18 -2.24 12.13
C ARG A 88 -27.03 -1.50 11.47
N GLU A 89 -26.50 -2.01 10.37
CA GLU A 89 -25.35 -1.44 9.65
C GLU A 89 -25.64 -0.01 9.15
N GLN A 90 -26.77 0.20 8.45
CA GLN A 90 -27.16 1.52 7.96
C GLN A 90 -27.53 2.48 9.11
N GLY A 91 -28.09 1.95 10.21
CA GLY A 91 -28.34 2.73 11.43
C GLY A 91 -27.06 3.23 12.10
N THR A 92 -26.03 2.37 12.21
CA THR A 92 -24.72 2.73 12.77
C THR A 92 -24.02 3.80 11.94
N ALA A 93 -24.16 3.76 10.61
CA ALA A 93 -23.64 4.80 9.71
C ALA A 93 -24.47 6.10 9.72
N GLY A 94 -25.54 6.17 10.52
CA GLY A 94 -26.40 7.35 10.65
C GLY A 94 -27.23 7.67 9.41
N LEU A 95 -27.37 6.74 8.46
CA LEU A 95 -28.14 6.94 7.21
C LEU A 95 -29.66 7.07 7.46
N THR A 96 -30.12 6.62 8.63
CA THR A 96 -31.50 6.83 9.09
C THR A 96 -31.76 8.25 9.61
N GLN A 97 -30.72 9.09 9.70
CA GLN A 97 -30.75 10.45 10.25
C GLN A 97 -30.21 11.50 9.25
N CYS A 98 -30.27 11.22 7.94
CA CYS A 98 -29.84 12.16 6.91
C CYS A 98 -30.66 13.46 6.94
N THR A 99 -30.02 14.59 6.61
CA THR A 99 -30.77 15.82 6.29
C THR A 99 -31.57 15.63 5.00
N PRO A 100 -32.60 16.46 4.74
CA PRO A 100 -33.34 16.40 3.48
C PRO A 100 -32.44 16.52 2.23
N GLU A 101 -31.41 17.35 2.29
CA GLU A 101 -30.44 17.54 1.20
C GLU A 101 -29.55 16.31 1.01
N GLU A 102 -29.00 15.76 2.10
CA GLU A 102 -28.22 14.52 2.06
C GLU A 102 -29.05 13.36 1.49
N PHE A 103 -30.29 13.22 1.95
CA PHE A 103 -31.21 12.18 1.47
C PHE A 103 -31.54 12.37 -0.01
N ALA A 104 -31.85 13.60 -0.45
CA ALA A 104 -32.11 13.90 -1.86
C ALA A 104 -30.89 13.59 -2.74
N ARG A 105 -29.68 13.91 -2.26
CA ARG A 105 -28.43 13.60 -2.97
C ARG A 105 -28.21 12.10 -3.10
N ILE A 106 -28.42 11.33 -2.04
CA ILE A 106 -28.31 9.85 -2.09
C ILE A 106 -29.35 9.25 -3.04
N GLN A 107 -30.59 9.75 -3.05
CA GLN A 107 -31.62 9.30 -3.99
C GLN A 107 -31.24 9.58 -5.45
N GLN A 108 -30.69 10.77 -5.73
CA GLN A 108 -30.17 11.10 -7.05
C GLN A 108 -29.05 10.13 -7.47
N LEU A 109 -28.07 9.90 -6.59
CA LEU A 109 -26.94 9.00 -6.86
C LEU A 109 -27.41 7.56 -7.08
N ASN A 110 -28.37 7.06 -6.29
CA ASN A 110 -28.99 5.75 -6.51
C ASN A 110 -29.61 5.66 -7.91
N ALA A 111 -30.35 6.68 -8.36
CA ALA A 111 -30.96 6.67 -9.69
C ALA A 111 -29.91 6.67 -10.81
N GLU A 112 -28.89 7.53 -10.71
CA GLU A 112 -27.80 7.62 -11.69
C GLU A 112 -26.98 6.33 -11.76
N TYR A 113 -26.67 5.74 -10.60
CA TYR A 113 -25.89 4.52 -10.50
C TYR A 113 -26.64 3.30 -11.06
N ASN A 114 -27.92 3.14 -10.69
CA ASN A 114 -28.75 2.08 -11.26
C ASN A 114 -28.90 2.22 -12.78
N ALA A 115 -29.07 3.45 -13.29
CA ALA A 115 -29.16 3.70 -14.73
C ALA A 115 -27.86 3.33 -15.46
N ARG A 116 -26.70 3.57 -14.84
CA ARG A 116 -25.39 3.28 -15.44
C ARG A 116 -25.00 1.80 -15.36
N PHE A 117 -25.17 1.17 -14.21
CA PHE A 117 -24.60 -0.15 -13.93
C PHE A 117 -25.64 -1.29 -13.88
N GLY A 118 -26.93 -0.97 -13.68
CA GLY A 118 -28.00 -1.97 -13.66
C GLY A 118 -28.03 -2.86 -12.40
N PHE A 119 -27.39 -2.41 -11.33
CA PHE A 119 -27.38 -3.03 -9.99
C PHE A 119 -27.18 -1.93 -8.92
N PRO A 120 -27.56 -2.18 -7.64
CA PRO A 120 -27.46 -1.16 -6.58
C PRO A 120 -26.02 -0.88 -6.16
N PHE A 121 -25.76 0.34 -5.69
CA PHE A 121 -24.45 0.71 -5.13
C PHE A 121 -24.21 -0.02 -3.80
N ILE A 122 -23.05 -0.68 -3.70
CA ILE A 122 -22.65 -1.41 -2.49
C ILE A 122 -21.42 -0.78 -1.86
N LEU A 123 -21.53 -0.49 -0.56
CA LEU A 123 -20.45 -0.03 0.28
C LEU A 123 -20.55 -0.70 1.65
N ALA A 124 -19.43 -1.20 2.18
CA ALA A 124 -19.36 -1.66 3.55
C ALA A 124 -19.41 -0.47 4.52
N VAL A 125 -20.61 -0.04 4.92
CA VAL A 125 -20.82 1.21 5.69
C VAL A 125 -20.22 1.21 7.09
N ARG A 126 -19.89 0.04 7.67
CA ARG A 126 -19.09 -0.07 8.89
C ARG A 126 -17.61 0.29 8.67
N GLY A 127 -17.20 0.43 7.42
CA GLY A 127 -15.91 0.96 7.02
C GLY A 127 -14.72 0.03 7.30
N PRO A 128 -13.50 0.52 7.03
CA PRO A 128 -12.30 -0.27 7.21
C PRO A 128 -12.00 -0.63 8.67
N ARG A 129 -12.36 0.26 9.62
CA ARG A 129 -12.19 0.07 11.07
C ARG A 129 -13.32 -0.74 11.74
N GLY A 130 -14.44 -0.94 11.05
CA GLY A 130 -15.61 -1.67 11.55
C GLY A 130 -16.57 -0.86 12.45
N THR A 131 -16.31 0.44 12.67
CA THR A 131 -17.05 1.33 13.57
C THR A 131 -18.06 2.25 12.88
N GLY A 132 -18.11 2.27 11.55
CA GLY A 132 -18.96 3.19 10.77
C GLY A 132 -18.15 4.21 9.97
N LEU A 133 -18.59 4.49 8.75
CA LEU A 133 -18.10 5.60 7.93
C LEU A 133 -18.91 6.87 8.23
N PRO A 134 -18.28 8.06 8.22
CA PRO A 134 -18.99 9.32 8.14
C PRO A 134 -19.92 9.37 6.93
N ARG A 135 -21.11 9.98 7.07
CA ARG A 135 -22.07 10.10 5.96
C ARG A 135 -21.48 10.80 4.74
N GLN A 136 -20.67 11.83 4.96
CA GLN A 136 -20.02 12.56 3.86
C GLN A 136 -19.09 11.63 3.06
N ASP A 137 -18.28 10.81 3.74
CA ASP A 137 -17.40 9.83 3.09
C ASP A 137 -18.18 8.79 2.27
N ILE A 138 -19.38 8.39 2.73
CA ILE A 138 -20.29 7.52 1.97
C ILE A 138 -20.75 8.21 0.69
N ILE A 139 -21.22 9.47 0.79
CA ILE A 139 -21.71 10.25 -0.36
C ILE A 139 -20.58 10.52 -1.37
N ASP A 140 -19.39 10.88 -0.88
CA ASP A 140 -18.23 11.19 -1.72
C ASP A 140 -17.71 9.92 -2.42
N THR A 141 -17.69 8.79 -1.71
CA THR A 141 -17.33 7.49 -2.29
C THR A 141 -18.34 7.08 -3.37
N PHE A 142 -19.63 7.30 -3.12
CA PHE A 142 -20.69 7.02 -4.08
C PHE A 142 -20.53 7.88 -5.34
N ALA A 143 -20.35 9.19 -5.19
CA ALA A 143 -20.13 10.10 -6.31
C ALA A 143 -18.86 9.74 -7.10
N ARG A 144 -17.75 9.42 -6.41
CA ARG A 144 -16.49 9.00 -7.03
C ARG A 144 -16.67 7.74 -7.87
N ARG A 145 -17.29 6.69 -7.32
CA ARG A 145 -17.44 5.39 -7.98
C ARG A 145 -18.42 5.41 -9.16
N LEU A 146 -19.27 6.44 -9.27
CA LEU A 146 -20.15 6.61 -10.42
C LEU A 146 -19.39 6.74 -11.74
N THR A 147 -18.13 7.16 -11.73
CA THR A 147 -17.31 7.33 -12.95
C THR A 147 -16.55 6.07 -13.37
N ASN A 148 -16.56 5.02 -12.56
CA ASN A 148 -15.80 3.79 -12.80
C ASN A 148 -16.22 3.04 -14.07
N PRO A 149 -15.29 2.28 -14.71
CA PRO A 149 -15.64 1.28 -15.71
C PRO A 149 -16.63 0.22 -15.15
N PRO A 150 -17.64 -0.24 -15.91
CA PRO A 150 -18.67 -1.14 -15.38
C PRO A 150 -18.17 -2.49 -14.84
N ASP A 151 -17.14 -3.05 -15.46
CA ASP A 151 -16.48 -4.29 -15.03
C ASP A 151 -15.70 -4.08 -13.73
N PHE A 152 -14.93 -3.00 -13.64
CA PHE A 152 -14.24 -2.59 -12.42
C PHE A 152 -15.22 -2.34 -11.27
N GLU A 153 -16.32 -1.65 -11.53
CA GLU A 153 -17.32 -1.31 -10.50
C GLU A 153 -18.05 -2.54 -9.97
N LEU A 154 -18.31 -3.54 -10.81
CA LEU A 154 -18.84 -4.82 -10.35
C LEU A 154 -17.85 -5.51 -9.40
N ALA A 155 -16.56 -5.55 -9.74
CA ALA A 155 -15.54 -6.13 -8.87
C ALA A 155 -15.44 -5.37 -7.54
N GLU A 156 -15.53 -4.04 -7.56
CA GLU A 156 -15.52 -3.21 -6.35
C GLU A 156 -16.76 -3.44 -5.46
N ALA A 157 -17.94 -3.61 -6.07
CA ALA A 157 -19.14 -3.99 -5.34
C ALA A 157 -18.98 -5.35 -4.65
N LEU A 158 -18.42 -6.36 -5.34
CA LEU A 158 -18.19 -7.69 -4.76
C LEU A 158 -17.18 -7.65 -3.59
N ARG A 159 -16.10 -6.86 -3.69
CA ARG A 159 -15.17 -6.64 -2.57
C ARG A 159 -15.84 -6.01 -1.35
N ASN A 160 -16.74 -5.05 -1.58
CA ASN A 160 -17.52 -4.46 -0.49
C ASN A 160 -18.49 -5.47 0.16
N ILE A 161 -19.09 -6.37 -0.62
CA ILE A 161 -19.88 -7.50 -0.09
C ILE A 161 -19.01 -8.43 0.75
N HIS A 162 -17.79 -8.76 0.29
CA HIS A 162 -16.85 -9.56 1.09
C HIS A 162 -16.46 -8.87 2.40
N ARG A 163 -16.28 -7.54 2.40
CA ARG A 163 -16.04 -6.78 3.63
C ARG A 163 -17.25 -6.83 4.58
N ILE A 164 -18.48 -6.70 4.07
CA ILE A 164 -19.70 -6.85 4.87
C ILE A 164 -19.76 -8.26 5.48
N ALA A 165 -19.52 -9.29 4.68
CA ALA A 165 -19.54 -10.68 5.13
C ALA A 165 -18.45 -10.97 6.18
N GLU A 166 -17.24 -10.42 6.03
CA GLU A 166 -16.17 -10.55 7.04
C GLU A 166 -16.58 -9.92 8.38
N ILE A 167 -17.14 -8.72 8.35
CA ILE A 167 -17.58 -8.04 9.56
C ILE A 167 -18.69 -8.84 10.27
N ARG A 168 -19.65 -9.39 9.51
CA ARG A 168 -20.71 -10.25 10.06
C ARG A 168 -20.15 -11.57 10.59
N LEU A 169 -19.16 -12.14 9.92
CA LEU A 169 -18.46 -13.34 10.36
C LEU A 169 -17.76 -13.08 11.69
N ASN A 170 -17.06 -11.95 11.84
CA ASN A 170 -16.47 -11.56 13.10
C ASN A 170 -17.51 -11.45 14.22
N ASP A 171 -18.66 -10.80 13.97
CA ASP A 171 -19.74 -10.69 14.96
C ASP A 171 -20.29 -12.08 15.38
N LEU A 172 -20.48 -13.01 14.44
CA LEU A 172 -20.96 -14.38 14.72
C LEU A 172 -19.99 -15.18 15.62
N PHE A 173 -18.69 -14.98 15.42
CA PHE A 173 -17.64 -15.65 16.18
C PHE A 173 -17.19 -14.85 17.42
N GLY A 174 -17.79 -13.67 17.66
CA GLY A 174 -17.40 -12.79 18.76
C GLY A 174 -15.96 -12.30 18.67
N LEU A 175 -15.42 -12.19 17.45
CA LEU A 175 -14.04 -11.78 17.21
C LEU A 175 -13.96 -10.27 16.93
N SER A 176 -12.88 -9.67 17.39
CA SER A 176 -12.51 -8.30 17.10
C SER A 176 -11.03 -8.27 16.77
N PRO A 177 -10.59 -7.58 15.70
CA PRO A 177 -9.18 -7.44 15.35
C PRO A 177 -8.49 -6.47 16.32
N VAL A 178 -8.31 -6.86 17.58
CA VAL A 178 -7.89 -5.95 18.67
C VAL A 178 -6.52 -5.33 18.40
N LEU A 179 -5.54 -6.12 17.93
CA LEU A 179 -4.21 -5.60 17.64
C LEU A 179 -4.23 -4.75 16.37
N GLY A 180 -4.92 -5.21 15.33
CA GLY A 180 -5.12 -4.45 14.09
C GLY A 180 -5.84 -3.11 14.32
N ASN A 181 -6.81 -3.06 15.23
CA ASN A 181 -7.47 -1.85 15.69
C ASN A 181 -6.47 -0.90 16.38
N GLY A 182 -5.58 -1.41 17.23
CA GLY A 182 -4.54 -0.59 17.84
C GLY A 182 -3.56 0.00 16.82
N VAL A 183 -3.14 -0.80 15.83
CA VAL A 183 -2.29 -0.35 14.72
C VAL A 183 -2.99 0.71 13.87
N TRP A 184 -4.29 0.54 13.63
CA TRP A 184 -5.13 1.54 12.96
C TRP A 184 -5.16 2.86 13.73
N ASP A 185 -5.49 2.79 15.02
CA ASP A 185 -5.74 3.95 15.86
C ASP A 185 -4.44 4.77 16.07
N TRP A 186 -3.27 4.11 16.12
CA TRP A 186 -1.97 4.81 16.11
C TRP A 186 -1.73 5.61 14.83
N GLN A 187 -2.02 5.04 13.66
CA GLN A 187 -1.83 5.72 12.37
C GLN A 187 -2.79 6.90 12.19
N GLU A 188 -4.07 6.71 12.54
CA GLU A 188 -5.07 7.78 12.54
C GLU A 188 -4.71 8.92 13.50
N THR A 189 -4.19 8.58 14.68
CA THR A 189 -3.75 9.60 15.65
C THR A 189 -2.50 10.33 15.14
N LEU A 190 -1.53 9.62 14.57
CA LEU A 190 -0.32 10.23 14.03
C LEU A 190 -0.63 11.16 12.85
N ALA A 191 -1.62 10.80 12.02
CA ALA A 191 -2.11 11.60 10.89
C ALA A 191 -2.77 12.94 11.28
N GLN A 192 -2.95 13.22 12.58
CA GLN A 192 -3.39 14.53 13.05
C GLN A 192 -2.29 15.59 12.96
N HIS A 193 -1.03 15.18 12.84
CA HIS A 193 0.10 16.08 12.59
C HIS A 193 0.26 16.28 11.08
N SER A 194 0.16 17.54 10.63
CA SER A 194 0.34 17.92 9.24
C SER A 194 0.98 19.31 9.15
N ASP A 195 1.76 19.52 8.09
CA ASP A 195 2.49 20.76 7.83
C ASP A 195 1.51 21.93 7.59
N PRO A 196 1.85 23.15 8.06
CA PRO A 196 1.06 24.35 7.77
C PRO A 196 0.86 24.57 6.26
N GLY A 197 -0.32 25.06 5.87
CA GLY A 197 -0.73 25.23 4.47
C GLY A 197 -1.39 23.98 3.86
N PHE A 198 -1.19 22.80 4.46
CA PHE A 198 -1.86 21.54 4.15
C PHE A 198 -2.87 21.19 5.24
N ALA A 199 -2.50 21.33 6.51
CA ALA A 199 -3.35 21.05 7.66
C ALA A 199 -4.71 21.78 7.60
N GLU A 200 -4.73 23.06 7.26
CA GLU A 200 -5.96 23.89 7.20
C GLU A 200 -6.90 23.46 6.06
N LYS A 201 -6.39 22.69 5.09
CA LYS A 201 -7.16 22.12 3.99
C LYS A 201 -7.61 20.68 4.28
N GLY A 202 -7.35 20.16 5.48
CA GLY A 202 -7.59 18.75 5.83
C GLY A 202 -6.67 17.77 5.09
N GLN A 203 -5.52 18.24 4.62
CA GLN A 203 -4.55 17.43 3.89
C GLN A 203 -3.46 16.92 4.85
N LEU A 204 -2.99 15.69 4.63
CA LEU A 204 -1.89 15.11 5.39
C LEU A 204 -0.57 15.36 4.66
N THR A 205 0.37 16.03 5.31
CA THR A 205 1.72 16.27 4.78
C THR A 205 2.68 16.36 5.95
N VAL A 206 3.67 15.48 6.01
CA VAL A 206 4.67 15.47 7.08
C VAL A 206 6.04 15.37 6.42
N THR A 207 6.72 16.49 6.26
CA THR A 207 8.02 16.53 5.58
C THR A 207 9.19 16.68 6.56
N TYR A 208 10.38 16.19 6.19
CA TYR A 208 11.55 16.13 7.08
C TYR A 208 11.74 17.35 7.99
N LEU A 209 11.83 17.13 9.30
CA LEU A 209 12.17 18.12 10.34
C LEU A 209 11.29 19.39 10.39
N THR A 210 10.08 19.35 9.84
CA THR A 210 9.05 20.34 10.18
C THR A 210 8.52 20.13 11.59
N ASP A 211 7.68 21.05 12.08
CA ASP A 211 7.00 20.88 13.37
C ASP A 211 6.12 19.64 13.42
N ALA A 212 5.41 19.33 12.33
CA ALA A 212 4.58 18.13 12.24
C ALA A 212 5.45 16.87 12.31
N HIS A 213 6.58 16.85 11.61
CA HIS A 213 7.52 15.73 11.61
C HIS A 213 8.14 15.48 12.99
N ARG A 214 8.58 16.54 13.67
CA ARG A 214 9.09 16.44 15.05
C ARG A 214 8.01 15.99 16.03
N ALA A 215 6.75 16.43 15.85
CA ALA A 215 5.63 15.97 16.67
C ALA A 215 5.33 14.48 16.44
N CYS A 216 5.39 14.00 15.19
CA CYS A 216 5.30 12.58 14.88
C CYS A 216 6.41 11.78 15.57
N ALA A 217 7.67 12.21 15.43
CA ALA A 217 8.82 11.54 16.04
C ALA A 217 8.69 11.45 17.56
N GLN A 218 8.28 12.55 18.20
CA GLN A 218 8.00 12.61 19.63
C GLN A 218 6.88 11.64 20.01
N ARG A 219 5.77 11.60 19.26
CA ARG A 219 4.63 10.73 19.55
C ARG A 219 5.00 9.26 19.44
N ILE A 220 5.70 8.86 18.38
CA ILE A 220 6.20 7.49 18.19
C ILE A 220 7.12 7.10 19.35
N SER A 221 8.04 7.99 19.75
CA SER A 221 8.93 7.74 20.90
C SER A 221 8.16 7.48 22.20
N HIS A 222 7.08 8.22 22.46
CA HIS A 222 6.25 7.95 23.64
C HIS A 222 5.56 6.60 23.55
N TRP A 223 4.96 6.26 22.42
CA TRP A 223 4.31 4.97 22.25
C TRP A 223 5.27 3.78 22.28
N MET A 224 6.50 3.91 21.80
CA MET A 224 7.53 2.88 22.00
C MET A 224 7.79 2.65 23.50
N ARG A 225 7.89 3.70 24.31
CA ARG A 225 8.02 3.52 25.78
C ARG A 225 6.79 2.83 26.38
N ASP A 226 5.59 3.23 25.97
CA ASP A 226 4.33 2.61 26.43
C ASP A 226 4.22 1.13 26.01
N CYS A 227 4.83 0.74 24.89
CA CYS A 227 4.88 -0.64 24.42
C CYS A 227 5.91 -1.49 25.19
N GLY A 228 6.76 -0.89 26.02
CA GLY A 228 7.73 -1.61 26.85
C GLY A 228 9.10 -1.84 26.21
N PHE A 229 9.49 -1.01 25.24
CA PHE A 229 10.87 -0.97 24.74
C PHE A 229 11.83 -0.52 25.85
N ASP A 230 12.98 -1.19 25.96
CA ASP A 230 13.99 -0.94 27.01
C ASP A 230 14.79 0.34 26.72
N GLU A 231 15.08 0.62 25.45
CA GLU A 231 15.74 1.85 24.99
C GLU A 231 14.88 2.55 23.94
N VAL A 232 14.71 3.88 24.05
CA VAL A 232 14.03 4.70 23.06
C VAL A 232 14.75 6.02 22.87
N ALA A 233 15.20 6.31 21.65
CA ALA A 233 15.91 7.53 21.30
C ALA A 233 15.50 8.06 19.92
N VAL A 234 15.65 9.36 19.73
CA VAL A 234 15.69 9.98 18.40
C VAL A 234 17.16 10.17 18.03
N ASP A 235 17.59 9.65 16.90
CA ASP A 235 18.99 9.63 16.51
C ASP A 235 19.43 10.92 15.78
N ALA A 236 20.71 10.98 15.36
CA ALA A 236 21.31 12.18 14.79
C ALA A 236 20.72 12.62 13.44
N VAL A 237 19.96 11.76 12.75
CA VAL A 237 19.21 12.13 11.53
C VAL A 237 17.70 12.22 11.78
N GLY A 238 17.26 12.00 13.02
CA GLY A 238 15.86 12.09 13.40
C GLY A 238 15.12 10.75 13.36
N ASN A 239 15.78 9.62 13.08
CA ASN A 239 15.10 8.32 13.16
C ASN A 239 14.63 8.09 14.60
N VAL A 240 13.44 7.52 14.77
CA VAL A 240 12.96 7.09 16.08
C VAL A 240 13.33 5.62 16.27
N VAL A 241 14.20 5.34 17.22
CA VAL A 241 14.75 3.99 17.45
C VAL A 241 14.25 3.46 18.79
N GLY A 242 13.52 2.34 18.75
CA GLY A 242 13.15 1.57 19.93
C GLY A 242 13.88 0.22 19.94
N ARG A 243 14.51 -0.15 21.05
CA ARG A 243 15.09 -1.49 21.25
C ARG A 243 14.41 -2.24 22.38
N TYR A 244 13.96 -3.45 22.06
CA TYR A 244 13.49 -4.45 23.01
C TYR A 244 14.56 -5.52 23.13
N HIS A 245 15.18 -5.65 24.32
CA HIS A 245 16.32 -6.54 24.51
C HIS A 245 15.93 -8.00 24.34
N GLY A 246 16.91 -8.83 23.94
CA GLY A 246 16.77 -10.27 23.95
C GLY A 246 16.85 -10.85 25.37
N ALA A 247 16.78 -12.17 25.47
CA ALA A 247 16.90 -12.91 26.72
C ALA A 247 18.29 -12.79 27.36
N THR A 248 19.31 -12.43 26.57
CA THR A 248 20.67 -12.18 27.05
C THR A 248 21.18 -10.81 26.56
N PRO A 249 22.10 -10.15 27.29
CA PRO A 249 22.61 -8.83 26.92
C PRO A 249 23.31 -8.75 25.57
N ASP A 250 23.97 -9.83 25.15
CA ASP A 250 24.74 -9.91 23.90
C ASP A 250 23.97 -10.54 22.73
N ALA A 251 22.66 -10.75 22.92
CA ALA A 251 21.79 -11.33 21.90
C ALA A 251 21.81 -10.48 20.62
N PRO A 252 21.84 -11.11 19.42
CA PRO A 252 21.73 -10.36 18.17
C PRO A 252 20.35 -9.68 18.08
N LEU A 253 20.24 -8.68 17.19
CA LEU A 253 18.99 -7.94 16.97
C LEU A 253 18.33 -8.34 15.65
N LEU A 254 17.01 -8.46 15.63
CA LEU A 254 16.22 -8.35 14.42
C LEU A 254 15.88 -6.87 14.20
N MET A 255 16.34 -6.29 13.11
CA MET A 255 15.92 -4.94 12.72
C MET A 255 14.60 -5.01 11.96
N THR A 256 13.72 -4.08 12.26
CA THR A 256 12.47 -3.87 11.52
C THR A 256 12.10 -2.40 11.60
N GLY A 257 11.15 -1.97 10.78
CA GLY A 257 10.80 -0.56 10.70
C GLY A 257 10.38 -0.17 9.30
N SER A 258 10.06 1.11 9.17
CA SER A 258 9.74 1.81 7.92
C SER A 258 9.69 3.31 8.26
N HIS A 259 9.13 4.15 7.38
CA HIS A 259 9.19 5.60 7.51
C HIS A 259 7.93 6.25 8.12
N TYR A 260 8.05 7.50 8.57
CA TYR A 260 6.91 8.25 9.14
C TYR A 260 6.65 9.62 8.50
N ASP A 261 7.57 10.10 7.65
CA ASP A 261 7.32 11.18 6.70
C ASP A 261 6.32 10.76 5.62
N THR A 262 5.76 11.72 4.90
CA THR A 262 4.79 11.46 3.84
C THR A 262 5.06 12.34 2.62
N VAL A 263 4.57 11.91 1.46
CA VAL A 263 4.32 12.85 0.35
C VAL A 263 3.35 13.96 0.73
N ARG A 264 3.32 15.01 -0.10
CA ARG A 264 2.33 16.08 0.01
C ARG A 264 0.92 15.56 -0.28
N ASN A 265 -0.01 15.86 0.62
CA ASN A 265 -1.38 15.37 0.60
C ASN A 265 -1.45 13.83 0.45
N GLY A 266 -0.60 13.13 1.19
CA GLY A 266 -0.45 11.68 1.15
C GLY A 266 -1.51 10.92 1.94
N GLY A 267 -1.33 9.60 1.97
CA GLY A 267 -2.13 8.68 2.77
C GLY A 267 -1.65 8.56 4.21
N LYS A 268 -2.42 7.83 5.04
CA LYS A 268 -2.16 7.71 6.48
C LYS A 268 -1.32 6.48 6.85
N TYR A 269 -1.11 5.55 5.91
CA TYR A 269 -0.63 4.18 6.20
C TYR A 269 0.71 3.86 5.54
N ASP A 270 1.03 4.54 4.44
CA ASP A 270 2.34 4.54 3.80
C ASP A 270 3.47 4.77 4.82
N GLY A 271 4.48 3.90 4.80
CA GLY A 271 5.54 3.80 5.81
C GLY A 271 5.08 3.38 7.21
N ARG A 272 4.16 4.13 7.80
CA ARG A 272 3.76 4.05 9.21
C ARG A 272 3.31 2.66 9.64
N LEU A 273 2.69 1.90 8.73
CA LEU A 273 2.30 0.52 8.99
C LEU A 273 3.50 -0.35 9.41
N GLY A 274 4.65 -0.17 8.77
CA GLY A 274 5.90 -0.90 9.06
C GLY A 274 6.55 -0.56 10.39
N ILE A 275 6.15 0.56 11.01
CA ILE A 275 6.55 0.93 12.37
C ILE A 275 5.58 0.30 13.38
N PHE A 276 4.28 0.41 13.15
CA PHE A 276 3.27 0.09 14.15
C PHE A 276 2.94 -1.40 14.25
N VAL A 277 3.07 -2.17 13.18
CA VAL A 277 2.93 -3.64 13.22
C VAL A 277 3.95 -4.28 14.18
N PRO A 278 5.27 -4.06 14.06
CA PRO A 278 6.23 -4.63 15.00
C PRO A 278 6.10 -4.05 16.41
N MET A 279 5.71 -2.78 16.58
CA MET A 279 5.40 -2.21 17.91
C MET A 279 4.26 -2.96 18.61
N ALA A 280 3.22 -3.39 17.88
CA ALA A 280 2.13 -4.19 18.45
C ALA A 280 2.65 -5.55 18.95
N CYS A 281 3.54 -6.21 18.20
CA CYS A 281 4.18 -7.46 18.63
C CYS A 281 5.05 -7.27 19.88
N VAL A 282 5.87 -6.21 19.94
CA VAL A 282 6.69 -5.89 21.12
C VAL A 282 5.80 -5.63 22.34
N ARG A 283 4.69 -4.90 22.17
CA ARG A 283 3.73 -4.66 23.26
C ARG A 283 3.18 -5.96 23.84
N GLU A 284 2.84 -6.94 22.99
CA GLU A 284 2.34 -8.22 23.47
C GLU A 284 3.43 -9.06 24.14
N LEU A 285 4.66 -9.10 23.61
CA LEU A 285 5.80 -9.74 24.28
C LEU A 285 6.05 -9.14 25.66
N TYR A 286 6.03 -7.81 25.78
CA TYR A 286 6.21 -7.10 27.04
C TYR A 286 5.09 -7.43 28.04
N ARG A 287 3.82 -7.40 27.61
CA ARG A 287 2.67 -7.76 28.46
C ARG A 287 2.72 -9.20 28.97
N GLN A 288 3.31 -10.10 28.19
CA GLN A 288 3.51 -11.50 28.55
C GLN A 288 4.76 -11.73 29.40
N GLY A 289 5.60 -10.70 29.61
CA GLY A 289 6.90 -10.83 30.27
C GLY A 289 7.89 -11.69 29.48
N GLN A 290 7.70 -11.84 28.17
CA GLN A 290 8.48 -12.72 27.32
C GLN A 290 9.64 -12.00 26.65
N ARG A 291 10.85 -12.53 26.80
CA ARG A 291 12.04 -12.15 26.04
C ARG A 291 12.39 -13.26 25.04
N LEU A 292 12.72 -12.90 23.80
CA LEU A 292 13.12 -13.84 22.76
C LEU A 292 14.65 -14.07 22.82
N PRO A 293 15.19 -15.14 22.19
CA PRO A 293 16.64 -15.37 22.13
C PRO A 293 17.43 -14.25 21.44
N PHE A 294 16.75 -13.37 20.70
CA PHE A 294 17.26 -12.16 20.04
C PHE A 294 16.45 -10.94 20.49
N GLY A 295 17.03 -9.75 20.39
CA GLY A 295 16.31 -8.49 20.60
C GLY A 295 15.64 -7.98 19.32
N ILE A 296 14.78 -6.98 19.45
CA ILE A 296 14.08 -6.33 18.33
C ILE A 296 14.44 -4.85 18.33
N GLU A 297 14.97 -4.35 17.22
CA GLU A 297 15.14 -2.92 16.97
C GLU A 297 14.09 -2.46 15.97
N VAL A 298 13.16 -1.61 16.41
CA VAL A 298 12.17 -0.95 15.55
C VAL A 298 12.66 0.45 15.22
N VAL A 299 12.80 0.75 13.94
CA VAL A 299 13.22 2.08 13.45
C VAL A 299 12.06 2.74 12.71
N GLY A 300 11.63 3.90 13.19
CA GLY A 300 10.87 4.85 12.39
C GLY A 300 11.84 5.74 11.62
N PHE A 301 12.07 5.42 10.35
CA PHE A 301 12.94 6.19 9.46
C PHE A 301 12.40 7.59 9.24
N SER A 302 13.29 8.57 9.33
CA SER A 302 12.91 9.98 9.36
C SER A 302 12.60 10.58 8.00
N GLU A 303 13.13 10.03 6.93
CA GLU A 303 12.87 10.52 5.57
C GLU A 303 13.16 9.41 4.58
N GLU A 304 12.09 8.91 3.97
CA GLU A 304 12.13 8.01 2.82
C GLU A 304 11.80 8.79 1.54
N GLU A 305 10.76 9.62 1.57
CA GLU A 305 10.07 10.11 0.36
C GLU A 305 10.82 11.22 -0.40
N GLY A 306 11.79 11.87 0.23
CA GLY A 306 12.61 12.94 -0.34
C GLY A 306 11.83 14.21 -0.71
N GLN A 307 10.83 14.60 0.10
CA GLN A 307 9.89 15.66 -0.28
C GLN A 307 10.37 17.07 0.02
N ARG A 308 11.08 17.25 1.14
CA ARG A 308 11.61 18.56 1.54
C ARG A 308 12.96 18.85 0.88
N TYR A 309 13.81 17.83 0.85
CA TYR A 309 15.15 17.86 0.26
C TYR A 309 15.27 16.66 -0.68
N LYS A 310 16.08 16.77 -1.73
CA LYS A 310 16.34 15.65 -2.66
C LYS A 310 17.35 14.69 -2.01
N ALA A 311 16.92 14.06 -0.92
CA ALA A 311 17.68 13.20 -0.04
C ALA A 311 16.83 11.99 0.37
N THR A 312 16.29 11.27 -0.62
CA THR A 312 15.53 10.02 -0.44
C THR A 312 16.38 8.99 0.32
N PHE A 313 15.76 8.25 1.24
CA PHE A 313 16.42 7.27 2.12
C PHE A 313 17.50 7.87 3.04
N LEU A 314 17.37 9.13 3.44
CA LEU A 314 18.34 9.78 4.32
C LEU A 314 18.49 9.04 5.65
N GLY A 315 17.36 8.61 6.23
CA GLY A 315 17.32 7.93 7.53
C GLY A 315 18.03 6.57 7.51
N SER A 316 17.65 5.71 6.55
CA SER A 316 18.24 4.37 6.37
C SER A 316 19.66 4.42 5.79
N GLY A 317 19.95 5.38 4.91
CA GLY A 317 21.29 5.65 4.40
C GLY A 317 22.29 5.94 5.52
N ALA A 318 21.90 6.74 6.52
CA ALA A 318 22.75 7.00 7.68
C ALA A 318 23.08 5.72 8.49
N LEU A 319 22.14 4.76 8.57
CA LEU A 319 22.37 3.50 9.27
C LEU A 319 23.37 2.59 8.55
N ILE A 320 23.49 2.68 7.23
CA ILE A 320 24.48 1.90 6.47
C ILE A 320 25.82 2.63 6.29
N GLY A 321 25.86 3.92 6.64
CA GLY A 321 27.03 4.80 6.51
C GLY A 321 27.10 5.57 5.19
N ASP A 322 25.99 5.64 4.46
CA ASP A 322 25.86 6.26 3.13
C ASP A 322 25.14 7.61 3.17
N PHE A 323 25.13 8.29 4.32
CA PHE A 323 24.65 9.67 4.39
C PHE A 323 25.57 10.56 3.53
N ASP A 324 25.01 11.25 2.54
CA ASP A 324 25.76 12.17 1.68
C ASP A 324 25.89 13.56 2.35
N PRO A 325 27.11 14.00 2.73
CA PRO A 325 27.32 15.30 3.35
C PRO A 325 26.90 16.47 2.46
N ALA A 326 26.86 16.30 1.13
CA ALA A 326 26.43 17.35 0.21
C ALA A 326 24.95 17.71 0.38
N TRP A 327 24.14 16.81 0.95
CA TRP A 327 22.74 17.10 1.26
C TRP A 327 22.57 18.23 2.27
N LEU A 328 23.55 18.43 3.17
CA LEU A 328 23.50 19.45 4.22
C LEU A 328 23.35 20.87 3.65
N ASP A 329 23.85 21.11 2.44
CA ASP A 329 23.84 22.42 1.79
C ASP A 329 22.65 22.59 0.81
N GLN A 330 21.83 21.54 0.61
CA GLN A 330 20.59 21.65 -0.15
C GLN A 330 19.59 22.55 0.58
N LYS A 331 18.86 23.35 -0.18
CA LYS A 331 17.81 24.26 0.31
C LYS A 331 16.44 23.71 -0.04
N ASP A 332 15.50 23.87 0.89
CA ASP A 332 14.08 23.66 0.63
C ASP A 332 13.49 24.85 -0.17
N ALA A 333 12.17 24.80 -0.39
CA ALA A 333 11.45 25.81 -1.16
C ALA A 333 11.48 27.21 -0.51
N ASP A 334 11.68 27.28 0.81
CA ASP A 334 11.75 28.53 1.58
C ASP A 334 13.20 29.02 1.77
N GLY A 335 14.16 28.29 1.20
CA GLY A 335 15.58 28.63 1.24
C GLY A 335 16.32 28.14 2.48
N VAL A 336 15.68 27.34 3.34
CA VAL A 336 16.27 26.77 4.56
C VAL A 336 17.11 25.56 4.17
N THR A 337 18.37 25.55 4.57
CA THR A 337 19.27 24.42 4.33
C THR A 337 18.94 23.23 5.21
N LEU A 338 19.24 22.02 4.74
CA LEU A 338 19.09 20.80 5.57
C LEU A 338 19.89 20.92 6.87
N ARG A 339 21.08 21.51 6.81
CA ARG A 339 21.90 21.84 8.00
C ARG A 339 21.16 22.71 9.01
N GLU A 340 20.54 23.81 8.56
CA GLU A 340 19.77 24.70 9.43
C GLU A 340 18.56 23.98 10.03
N ALA A 341 17.87 23.14 9.24
CA ALA A 341 16.75 22.34 9.72
C ALA A 341 17.17 21.34 10.82
N MET A 342 18.27 20.61 10.62
CA MET A 342 18.83 19.70 11.63
C MET A 342 19.23 20.42 12.91
N GLN A 343 19.92 21.57 12.78
CA GLN A 343 20.32 22.39 13.93
C GLN A 343 19.09 22.94 14.67
N HIS A 344 18.06 23.38 13.95
CA HIS A 344 16.80 23.84 14.55
C HIS A 344 16.05 22.72 15.27
N ALA A 345 16.13 21.49 14.76
CA ALA A 345 15.59 20.30 15.40
C ALA A 345 16.41 19.84 16.61
N GLY A 346 17.58 20.43 16.86
CA GLY A 346 18.49 20.06 17.95
C GLY A 346 19.30 18.80 17.68
N LEU A 347 19.42 18.39 16.40
CA LEU A 347 20.18 17.21 16.00
C LEU A 347 21.67 17.53 15.86
N CYS A 348 22.51 16.61 16.35
CA CYS A 348 23.96 16.75 16.28
C CYS A 348 24.50 16.11 15.00
N ILE A 349 24.82 16.93 13.99
CA ILE A 349 25.30 16.46 12.68
C ILE A 349 26.61 15.65 12.81
N ASP A 350 27.49 16.02 13.73
CA ASP A 350 28.76 15.32 13.97
C ASP A 350 28.57 13.89 14.54
N ASP A 351 27.35 13.56 15.01
CA ASP A 351 27.00 12.23 15.49
C ASP A 351 26.48 11.30 14.38
N ILE A 352 26.21 11.79 13.16
CA ILE A 352 25.71 10.97 12.05
C ILE A 352 26.61 9.76 11.75
N PRO A 353 27.95 9.88 11.68
CA PRO A 353 28.82 8.72 11.43
C PRO A 353 28.71 7.62 12.50
N LYS A 354 28.26 7.97 13.72
CA LYS A 354 28.08 7.01 14.82
C LYS A 354 26.82 6.14 14.64
N LEU A 355 25.93 6.50 13.72
CA LEU A 355 24.70 5.75 13.45
C LEU A 355 24.95 4.47 12.67
N LYS A 356 26.09 4.38 11.97
CA LYS A 356 26.44 3.22 11.16
C LYS A 356 26.32 1.92 11.96
N ARG A 357 25.48 1.02 11.48
CA ARG A 357 25.25 -0.29 12.07
C ARG A 357 26.37 -1.25 11.72
N ASP A 358 26.70 -2.11 12.67
CA ASP A 358 27.55 -3.28 12.46
C ASP A 358 26.64 -4.46 12.06
N PRO A 359 26.65 -4.92 10.79
CA PRO A 359 25.81 -6.03 10.34
C PRO A 359 25.99 -7.31 11.17
N GLY A 360 27.17 -7.53 11.76
CA GLY A 360 27.43 -8.71 12.59
C GLY A 360 26.60 -8.77 13.88
N ARG A 361 25.94 -7.67 14.27
CA ARG A 361 25.03 -7.59 15.42
C ARG A 361 23.57 -7.88 15.05
N TYR A 362 23.25 -8.06 13.76
CA TYR A 362 21.88 -8.18 13.28
C TYR A 362 21.64 -9.52 12.58
N LEU A 363 20.45 -10.08 12.79
CA LEU A 363 19.97 -11.28 12.07
C LEU A 363 19.56 -10.95 10.63
N GLY A 364 19.09 -9.72 10.41
CA GLY A 364 18.55 -9.22 9.15
C GLY A 364 17.60 -8.05 9.37
N PHE A 365 16.98 -7.60 8.28
CA PHE A 365 15.95 -6.58 8.26
C PHE A 365 14.64 -7.13 7.71
N VAL A 366 13.52 -6.85 8.36
CA VAL A 366 12.20 -7.13 7.79
C VAL A 366 11.30 -5.90 7.86
N GLU A 367 10.55 -5.65 6.79
CA GLU A 367 9.67 -4.49 6.69
C GLU A 367 8.26 -4.93 6.29
N VAL A 368 7.26 -4.38 6.99
CA VAL A 368 5.85 -4.53 6.62
C VAL A 368 5.42 -3.23 5.97
N HIS A 369 4.72 -3.31 4.84
CA HIS A 369 4.30 -2.12 4.13
C HIS A 369 2.94 -2.34 3.46
N ILE A 370 2.22 -1.27 3.14
CA ILE A 370 1.10 -1.41 2.21
C ILE A 370 1.64 -1.72 0.80
N GLU A 371 0.88 -2.43 -0.02
CA GLU A 371 1.31 -2.77 -1.38
C GLU A 371 1.56 -1.56 -2.28
N GLN A 372 0.79 -0.48 -2.08
CA GLN A 372 0.73 0.71 -2.96
C GLN A 372 0.33 0.39 -4.41
N GLY A 373 -0.28 -0.78 -4.63
CA GLY A 373 -0.71 -1.28 -5.92
C GLY A 373 -2.01 -2.09 -5.82
N PRO A 374 -2.63 -2.40 -6.97
CA PRO A 374 -3.95 -3.01 -7.00
C PRO A 374 -3.93 -4.54 -6.86
N VAL A 375 -2.78 -5.22 -6.86
CA VAL A 375 -2.68 -6.66 -7.08
C VAL A 375 -3.35 -7.46 -5.95
N LEU A 376 -3.01 -7.20 -4.68
CA LEU A 376 -3.64 -7.88 -3.55
C LEU A 376 -5.12 -7.50 -3.41
N ASN A 377 -5.48 -6.27 -3.80
CA ASN A 377 -6.87 -5.83 -3.84
C ASN A 377 -7.69 -6.60 -4.88
N GLU A 378 -7.17 -6.76 -6.09
CA GLU A 378 -7.79 -7.49 -7.20
C GLU A 378 -7.87 -9.00 -6.90
N LEU A 379 -6.83 -9.56 -6.30
CA LEU A 379 -6.80 -10.97 -5.87
C LEU A 379 -7.62 -11.24 -4.60
N ASP A 380 -8.09 -10.19 -3.93
CA ASP A 380 -8.74 -10.23 -2.62
C ASP A 380 -7.94 -11.06 -1.59
N LEU A 381 -6.63 -10.85 -1.59
CA LEU A 381 -5.69 -11.43 -0.64
C LEU A 381 -5.25 -10.37 0.38
N PRO A 382 -5.13 -10.70 1.67
CA PRO A 382 -4.79 -9.71 2.69
C PRO A 382 -3.29 -9.37 2.70
N LEU A 383 -2.44 -10.34 2.33
CA LEU A 383 -0.98 -10.27 2.48
C LEU A 383 -0.26 -10.76 1.21
N GLY A 384 0.88 -10.15 0.90
CA GLY A 384 1.78 -10.54 -0.19
C GLY A 384 3.23 -10.67 0.28
N VAL A 385 3.91 -11.74 -0.10
CA VAL A 385 5.33 -11.94 0.22
C VAL A 385 6.18 -11.30 -0.88
N VAL A 386 6.98 -10.30 -0.51
CA VAL A 386 7.76 -9.53 -1.49
C VAL A 386 8.94 -10.35 -2.02
N THR A 387 9.10 -10.41 -3.34
CA THR A 387 10.20 -11.13 -4.02
C THR A 387 11.43 -10.28 -4.21
N SER A 388 11.25 -9.03 -4.59
CA SER A 388 12.29 -8.05 -4.74
C SER A 388 11.67 -6.66 -4.69
N ILE A 389 12.46 -5.68 -4.29
CA ILE A 389 12.19 -4.29 -4.63
C ILE A 389 12.83 -4.03 -6.00
N ASN A 390 12.05 -3.50 -6.93
CA ASN A 390 12.51 -3.35 -8.31
C ASN A 390 13.65 -2.33 -8.42
N GLY A 391 14.72 -2.71 -9.11
CA GLY A 391 15.74 -1.77 -9.56
C GLY A 391 15.17 -0.88 -10.66
N SER A 392 15.68 0.33 -10.81
CA SER A 392 15.18 1.29 -11.81
C SER A 392 16.30 2.02 -12.54
N VAL A 393 16.04 2.35 -13.81
CA VAL A 393 16.82 3.36 -14.55
C VAL A 393 15.84 4.36 -15.14
N ARG A 394 16.13 5.64 -14.95
CA ARG A 394 15.33 6.73 -15.51
C ARG A 394 16.13 7.56 -16.49
N PHE A 395 15.45 7.99 -17.55
CA PHE A 395 16.01 8.89 -18.54
C PHE A 395 15.09 10.08 -18.79
N VAL A 396 15.69 11.20 -19.18
CA VAL A 396 15.00 12.31 -19.84
C VAL A 396 15.61 12.49 -21.22
N GLY A 397 14.78 12.63 -22.24
CA GLY A 397 15.22 12.74 -23.62
C GLY A 397 14.43 13.75 -24.43
N GLU A 398 15.02 14.16 -25.56
CA GLU A 398 14.37 14.98 -26.57
C GLU A 398 14.62 14.37 -27.95
N MET A 399 13.54 14.08 -28.68
CA MET A 399 13.59 13.70 -30.09
C MET A 399 13.56 14.96 -30.95
N HIS A 400 14.46 15.05 -31.92
CA HIS A 400 14.63 16.19 -32.81
C HIS A 400 14.30 15.81 -34.26
N GLY A 401 13.24 16.41 -34.75
CA GLY A 401 12.74 16.33 -36.10
C GLY A 401 12.87 17.65 -36.84
N MET A 402 11.87 17.98 -37.65
CA MET A 402 11.79 19.24 -38.42
C MET A 402 10.38 19.80 -38.34
N ALA A 403 10.24 21.02 -37.82
CA ALA A 403 8.97 21.71 -37.84
C ALA A 403 8.60 22.11 -39.27
N SER A 404 7.38 21.80 -39.70
CA SER A 404 6.90 22.16 -41.03
C SER A 404 5.37 22.29 -41.06
N HIS A 405 4.82 22.89 -42.12
CA HIS A 405 3.37 23.11 -42.20
C HIS A 405 2.63 21.78 -42.45
N ALA A 406 1.63 21.48 -41.62
CA ALA A 406 0.94 20.19 -41.62
C ALA A 406 0.09 19.93 -42.87
N GLY A 407 -0.38 20.98 -43.55
CA GLY A 407 -1.19 20.83 -44.78
C GLY A 407 -0.38 20.72 -46.07
N THR A 408 0.84 21.27 -46.10
CA THR A 408 1.63 21.40 -47.33
C THR A 408 2.86 20.51 -47.37
N THR A 409 3.25 19.91 -46.24
CA THR A 409 4.36 18.95 -46.19
C THR A 409 3.84 17.53 -46.47
N PRO A 410 4.22 16.90 -47.60
CA PRO A 410 3.85 15.51 -47.91
C PRO A 410 4.35 14.54 -46.84
N MET A 411 3.63 13.42 -46.65
CA MET A 411 3.92 12.47 -45.56
C MET A 411 5.32 11.85 -45.66
N ASP A 412 5.79 11.53 -46.86
CA ASP A 412 7.13 10.96 -47.15
C ASP A 412 8.29 11.93 -46.88
N ARG A 413 7.99 13.22 -46.65
CA ARG A 413 8.98 14.28 -46.40
C ARG A 413 9.04 14.74 -44.96
N ARG A 414 8.20 14.19 -44.07
CA ARG A 414 8.17 14.61 -42.67
C ARG A 414 9.31 14.01 -41.85
N ARG A 415 9.74 14.78 -40.86
CA ARG A 415 10.60 14.35 -39.74
C ARG A 415 9.86 14.68 -38.46
N ASP A 416 8.77 13.95 -38.23
CA ASP A 416 7.85 14.19 -37.13
C ASP A 416 8.38 13.57 -35.84
N ALA A 417 8.78 14.42 -34.89
CA ALA A 417 9.36 14.02 -33.61
C ALA A 417 8.34 13.35 -32.69
N ALA A 418 7.09 13.83 -32.66
CA ALA A 418 6.05 13.25 -31.83
C ALA A 418 5.68 11.84 -32.30
N ALA A 419 5.60 11.63 -33.62
CA ALA A 419 5.35 10.31 -34.19
C ALA A 419 6.50 9.31 -33.92
N ALA A 420 7.75 9.78 -33.84
CA ALA A 420 8.87 8.93 -33.44
C ALA A 420 8.78 8.52 -31.96
N VAL A 421 8.45 9.45 -31.07
CA VAL A 421 8.24 9.15 -29.64
C VAL A 421 7.02 8.26 -29.43
N ALA A 422 5.95 8.40 -30.22
CA ALA A 422 4.80 7.48 -30.18
C ALA A 422 5.19 6.03 -30.49
N GLU A 423 6.07 5.80 -31.47
CA GLU A 423 6.62 4.47 -31.74
C GLU A 423 7.49 3.96 -30.58
N LEU A 424 8.27 4.84 -29.94
CA LEU A 424 9.07 4.47 -28.77
C LEU A 424 8.16 4.03 -27.60
N ILE A 425 7.08 4.77 -27.32
CA ILE A 425 6.12 4.45 -26.26
C ILE A 425 5.58 3.03 -26.44
N LEU A 426 5.13 2.69 -27.65
CA LEU A 426 4.61 1.36 -27.95
C LEU A 426 5.70 0.28 -27.88
N ALA A 427 6.94 0.60 -28.24
CA ALA A 427 8.07 -0.33 -28.11
C ALA A 427 8.41 -0.62 -26.64
N VAL A 428 8.40 0.40 -25.78
CA VAL A 428 8.61 0.27 -24.33
C VAL A 428 7.53 -0.63 -23.72
N GLU A 429 6.25 -0.32 -23.96
CA GLU A 429 5.11 -1.09 -23.46
C GLU A 429 5.21 -2.57 -23.90
N ALA A 430 5.40 -2.80 -25.21
CA ALA A 430 5.46 -4.15 -25.76
C ALA A 430 6.67 -4.95 -25.25
N ARG A 431 7.80 -4.30 -24.96
CA ARG A 431 8.99 -4.96 -24.44
C ARG A 431 8.87 -5.30 -22.96
N ALA A 432 8.32 -4.41 -22.14
CA ALA A 432 8.10 -4.64 -20.72
C ALA A 432 7.06 -5.75 -20.48
N ALA A 433 5.93 -5.71 -21.21
CA ALA A 433 4.85 -6.69 -21.08
C ALA A 433 5.24 -8.16 -21.39
N ARG A 434 6.40 -8.38 -22.02
CA ARG A 434 6.93 -9.71 -22.35
C ARG A 434 7.98 -10.21 -21.35
N ASP A 435 8.30 -9.42 -20.34
CA ASP A 435 9.47 -9.63 -19.48
C ASP A 435 9.08 -9.77 -18.01
N GLY A 436 8.21 -10.74 -17.74
CA GLY A 436 7.76 -11.09 -16.39
C GLY A 436 7.22 -9.87 -15.65
N ASP A 437 7.84 -9.57 -14.50
CA ASP A 437 7.43 -8.46 -13.63
C ASP A 437 8.13 -7.12 -13.96
N SER A 438 8.72 -6.99 -15.14
CA SER A 438 9.29 -5.72 -15.57
C SER A 438 8.20 -4.72 -15.96
N VAL A 439 8.45 -3.45 -15.66
CA VAL A 439 7.57 -2.35 -16.05
C VAL A 439 8.35 -1.27 -16.77
N GLY A 440 7.74 -0.67 -17.79
CA GLY A 440 8.31 0.42 -18.57
C GLY A 440 7.28 1.51 -18.76
N THR A 441 7.64 2.76 -18.51
CA THR A 441 6.71 3.89 -18.56
C THR A 441 7.34 5.11 -19.21
N VAL A 442 6.58 5.76 -20.10
CA VAL A 442 6.86 7.12 -20.59
C VAL A 442 5.90 8.05 -19.87
N GLY A 443 6.35 8.62 -18.75
CA GLY A 443 5.49 9.43 -17.88
C GLY A 443 5.41 10.90 -18.27
N LEU A 444 6.44 11.43 -18.94
CA LEU A 444 6.48 12.78 -19.49
C LEU A 444 6.42 12.70 -21.00
N LEU A 445 5.55 13.51 -21.61
CA LEU A 445 5.44 13.67 -23.06
C LEU A 445 5.04 15.11 -23.39
N ASN A 446 5.93 15.86 -24.03
CA ASN A 446 5.70 17.28 -24.33
C ASN A 446 6.20 17.67 -25.73
N VAL A 447 5.39 18.42 -26.47
CA VAL A 447 5.78 19.07 -27.72
C VAL A 447 5.93 20.57 -27.44
N PRO A 448 7.15 21.07 -27.18
CA PRO A 448 7.34 22.44 -26.72
C PRO A 448 6.91 23.44 -27.80
N GLY A 449 5.93 24.29 -27.47
CA GLY A 449 5.35 25.26 -28.39
C GLY A 449 4.54 24.63 -29.53
N GLY A 450 3.98 23.43 -29.31
CA GLY A 450 3.17 22.71 -30.30
C GLY A 450 1.99 23.52 -30.83
N SER A 451 1.67 23.33 -32.11
CA SER A 451 0.52 23.92 -32.80
C SER A 451 -0.18 22.86 -33.64
N ILE A 452 -1.52 22.91 -33.70
CA ILE A 452 -2.36 21.94 -34.40
C ILE A 452 -1.96 21.78 -35.88
N ASN A 453 -1.51 22.86 -36.52
CA ASN A 453 -1.18 22.90 -37.95
C ASN A 453 0.33 22.80 -38.26
N VAL A 454 1.15 22.37 -37.30
CA VAL A 454 2.61 22.25 -37.46
C VAL A 454 3.05 20.81 -37.14
N VAL A 455 3.80 20.20 -38.05
CA VAL A 455 4.48 18.92 -37.80
C VAL A 455 5.46 19.11 -36.63
N PRO A 456 5.40 18.33 -35.55
CA PRO A 456 6.30 18.49 -34.40
C PRO A 456 7.77 18.35 -34.77
N GLY A 457 8.53 19.43 -34.64
CA GLY A 457 9.98 19.43 -34.82
C GLY A 457 10.77 18.96 -33.60
N ARG A 458 10.13 18.90 -32.43
CA ARG A 458 10.72 18.40 -31.18
C ARG A 458 9.67 17.69 -30.34
N CYS A 459 10.09 16.69 -29.57
CA CYS A 459 9.26 16.05 -28.56
C CYS A 459 10.13 15.60 -27.39
N GLN A 460 9.83 16.14 -26.21
CA GLN A 460 10.47 15.81 -24.94
C GLN A 460 9.74 14.65 -24.30
N PHE A 461 10.50 13.71 -23.73
CA PHE A 461 9.94 12.52 -23.09
C PHE A 461 10.78 12.05 -21.90
N SER A 462 10.20 11.19 -21.07
CA SER A 462 10.95 10.43 -20.05
C SER A 462 10.86 8.93 -20.29
N LEU A 463 11.80 8.18 -19.71
CA LEU A 463 11.72 6.72 -19.57
C LEU A 463 11.88 6.39 -18.08
N ASP A 464 11.01 5.53 -17.56
CA ASP A 464 11.16 4.87 -16.25
C ASP A 464 11.07 3.36 -16.49
N LEU A 465 12.19 2.66 -16.33
CA LEU A 465 12.33 1.25 -16.65
C LEU A 465 12.72 0.52 -15.36
N ARG A 466 11.88 -0.42 -14.92
CA ARG A 466 12.06 -1.15 -13.66
C ARG A 466 11.96 -2.65 -13.85
N ALA A 467 12.74 -3.41 -13.07
CA ALA A 467 12.68 -4.86 -13.06
C ALA A 467 13.14 -5.43 -11.70
N PRO A 468 12.76 -6.67 -11.35
CA PRO A 468 13.08 -7.27 -10.05
C PRO A 468 14.55 -7.68 -9.90
N THR A 469 15.35 -7.67 -10.97
CA THR A 469 16.79 -7.93 -10.90
C THR A 469 17.57 -6.98 -11.80
N ASP A 470 18.79 -6.66 -11.41
CA ASP A 470 19.68 -5.81 -12.22
C ASP A 470 19.92 -6.36 -13.64
N PRO A 471 20.21 -7.65 -13.85
CA PRO A 471 20.38 -8.19 -15.19
C PRO A 471 19.13 -8.05 -16.07
N GLN A 472 17.94 -8.25 -15.50
CA GLN A 472 16.67 -8.10 -16.22
C GLN A 472 16.40 -6.64 -16.56
N ARG A 473 16.62 -5.72 -15.61
CA ARG A 473 16.51 -4.27 -15.81
C ARG A 473 17.45 -3.82 -16.93
N ASP A 474 18.71 -4.24 -16.89
CA ASP A 474 19.72 -3.81 -17.85
C ASP A 474 19.44 -4.38 -19.25
N ALA A 475 18.86 -5.58 -19.36
CA ALA A 475 18.38 -6.13 -20.63
C ALA A 475 17.19 -5.32 -21.19
N LEU A 476 16.20 -4.98 -20.35
CA LEU A 476 15.09 -4.10 -20.73
C LEU A 476 15.60 -2.74 -21.22
N VAL A 477 16.51 -2.12 -20.49
CA VAL A 477 17.14 -0.84 -20.87
C VAL A 477 17.84 -0.98 -22.22
N ALA A 478 18.69 -1.99 -22.39
CA ALA A 478 19.42 -2.20 -23.64
C ALA A 478 18.48 -2.33 -24.85
N ASP A 479 17.41 -3.11 -24.71
CA ASP A 479 16.44 -3.32 -25.79
C ASP A 479 15.63 -2.05 -26.11
N VAL A 480 15.22 -1.29 -25.10
CA VAL A 480 14.53 0.00 -25.28
C VAL A 480 15.44 1.03 -25.95
N LEU A 481 16.70 1.12 -25.54
CA LEU A 481 17.66 2.04 -26.16
C LEU A 481 17.98 1.64 -27.61
N ALA A 482 18.08 0.34 -27.90
CA ALA A 482 18.23 -0.15 -29.26
C ALA A 482 17.00 0.19 -30.13
N ALA A 483 15.78 0.07 -29.58
CA ALA A 483 14.55 0.47 -30.26
C ALA A 483 14.53 1.98 -30.56
N LEU A 484 14.88 2.82 -29.58
CA LEU A 484 15.01 4.27 -29.75
C LEU A 484 15.98 4.61 -30.90
N GLN A 485 17.17 4.00 -30.90
CA GLN A 485 18.16 4.20 -31.95
C GLN A 485 17.63 3.78 -33.33
N SER A 486 16.98 2.62 -33.43
CA SER A 486 16.41 2.13 -34.68
C SER A 486 15.30 3.04 -35.21
N ILE A 487 14.41 3.53 -34.33
CA ILE A 487 13.32 4.45 -34.69
C ILE A 487 13.90 5.76 -35.22
N ALA A 488 14.87 6.35 -34.51
CA ALA A 488 15.52 7.59 -34.93
C ALA A 488 16.19 7.44 -36.30
N ALA A 489 16.95 6.36 -36.52
CA ALA A 489 17.62 6.08 -37.78
C ALA A 489 16.62 5.88 -38.94
N ARG A 490 15.59 5.03 -38.76
CA ARG A 490 14.57 4.76 -39.77
C ARG A 490 13.78 6.01 -40.15
N ARG A 491 13.53 6.91 -39.17
CA ARG A 491 12.78 8.15 -39.38
C ARG A 491 13.67 9.34 -39.79
N GLY A 492 14.99 9.16 -39.86
CA GLY A 492 15.94 10.22 -40.21
C GLY A 492 15.97 11.38 -39.22
N GLN A 493 15.90 11.06 -37.92
CA GLN A 493 15.85 11.99 -36.79
C GLN A 493 17.04 11.74 -35.85
N HIS A 494 17.29 12.66 -34.93
CA HIS A 494 18.30 12.52 -33.87
C HIS A 494 17.65 12.75 -32.51
N TYR A 495 18.30 12.31 -31.43
CA TYR A 495 17.79 12.48 -30.08
C TYR A 495 18.92 12.84 -29.10
N THR A 496 18.56 13.50 -28.02
CA THR A 496 19.36 13.57 -26.79
C THR A 496 18.72 12.67 -25.74
N LEU A 497 19.55 12.08 -24.88
CA LEU A 497 19.09 11.24 -23.78
C LEU A 497 20.09 11.35 -22.63
N GLU A 498 19.58 11.66 -21.45
CA GLU A 498 20.34 11.77 -20.21
C GLU A 498 19.82 10.73 -19.21
N GLU A 499 20.71 9.90 -18.66
CA GLU A 499 20.39 9.03 -17.53
C GLU A 499 20.35 9.89 -16.26
N THR A 500 19.17 10.02 -15.66
CA THR A 500 18.96 10.91 -14.51
C THR A 500 19.01 10.16 -13.18
N MET A 501 18.80 8.84 -13.20
CA MET A 501 18.80 8.01 -12.01
C MET A 501 19.07 6.55 -12.38
N ARG A 502 19.83 5.87 -11.50
CA ARG A 502 19.99 4.42 -11.50
C ARG A 502 19.96 3.91 -10.06
N ALA A 503 19.12 2.93 -9.80
CA ALA A 503 19.04 2.23 -8.52
C ALA A 503 19.09 0.72 -8.75
N ALA A 504 19.92 0.03 -7.96
CA ALA A 504 20.00 -1.43 -7.95
C ALA A 504 18.70 -2.05 -7.44
N ALA A 505 18.37 -3.24 -7.94
CA ALA A 505 17.31 -4.05 -7.35
C ALA A 505 17.73 -4.56 -5.97
N ALA A 506 16.77 -4.70 -5.06
CA ALA A 506 16.99 -5.26 -3.74
C ALA A 506 16.14 -6.54 -3.56
N PRO A 507 16.65 -7.70 -4.02
CA PRO A 507 15.94 -8.97 -3.87
C PRO A 507 15.80 -9.35 -2.39
N SER A 508 14.64 -9.92 -2.05
CA SER A 508 14.42 -10.51 -0.74
C SER A 508 15.38 -11.69 -0.55
N ALA A 509 16.03 -11.75 0.61
CA ALA A 509 16.88 -12.86 0.99
C ALA A 509 16.04 -14.15 1.05
N PRO A 510 16.42 -15.23 0.33
CA PRO A 510 15.56 -16.41 0.18
C PRO A 510 15.11 -17.04 1.51
N ALA A 511 15.99 -17.09 2.51
CA ALA A 511 15.65 -17.63 3.82
C ALA A 511 14.59 -16.78 4.56
N TRP A 512 14.67 -15.46 4.45
CA TRP A 512 13.71 -14.53 5.06
C TRP A 512 12.38 -14.52 4.31
N GLN A 513 12.42 -14.57 2.98
CA GLN A 513 11.23 -14.75 2.17
C GLN A 513 10.47 -16.02 2.59
N GLN A 514 11.17 -17.16 2.72
CA GLN A 514 10.54 -18.41 3.16
C GLN A 514 9.96 -18.33 4.57
N ARG A 515 10.54 -17.56 5.48
CA ARG A 515 9.94 -17.31 6.81
C ARG A 515 8.63 -16.54 6.69
N TRP A 516 8.56 -15.54 5.81
CA TRP A 516 7.30 -14.85 5.51
C TRP A 516 6.26 -15.80 4.90
N GLU A 517 6.66 -16.66 3.97
CA GLU A 517 5.74 -17.64 3.37
C GLU A 517 5.16 -18.60 4.43
N ARG A 518 5.99 -19.10 5.33
CA ARG A 518 5.53 -19.94 6.46
C ARG A 518 4.63 -19.17 7.42
N ALA A 519 4.95 -17.91 7.71
CA ALA A 519 4.13 -17.06 8.56
C ALA A 519 2.75 -16.79 7.97
N VAL A 520 2.68 -16.50 6.66
CA VAL A 520 1.41 -16.31 5.94
C VAL A 520 0.61 -17.62 5.84
N ASP A 521 1.26 -18.75 5.53
CA ASP A 521 0.57 -20.04 5.49
C ASP A 521 0.00 -20.45 6.86
N ALA A 522 0.68 -20.12 7.96
CA ALA A 522 0.19 -20.40 9.31
C ALA A 522 -1.17 -19.72 9.60
N LEU A 523 -1.46 -18.59 8.96
CA LEU A 523 -2.75 -17.91 9.02
C LEU A 523 -3.85 -18.62 8.22
N GLY A 524 -3.50 -19.61 7.40
CA GLY A 524 -4.44 -20.35 6.56
C GLY A 524 -4.84 -19.64 5.26
N VAL A 525 -4.22 -18.50 4.92
CA VAL A 525 -4.48 -17.77 3.67
C VAL A 525 -3.44 -18.14 2.60
N PRO A 526 -3.75 -17.98 1.29
CA PRO A 526 -2.79 -18.30 0.24
C PRO A 526 -1.53 -17.44 0.30
N VAL A 527 -0.38 -18.08 0.06
CA VAL A 527 0.88 -17.38 -0.16
C VAL A 527 0.90 -16.85 -1.60
N HIS A 528 0.96 -15.53 -1.74
CA HIS A 528 1.18 -14.85 -3.02
C HIS A 528 2.53 -14.16 -3.00
N ARG A 529 3.34 -14.38 -4.05
CA ARG A 529 4.65 -13.77 -4.24
C ARG A 529 4.55 -12.68 -5.29
N MET A 530 5.10 -11.51 -5.01
CA MET A 530 5.09 -10.36 -5.93
C MET A 530 6.27 -9.43 -5.67
N PRO A 531 6.76 -8.66 -6.66
CA PRO A 531 7.75 -7.63 -6.39
C PRO A 531 7.10 -6.36 -5.81
N SER A 532 7.92 -5.52 -5.18
CA SER A 532 7.58 -4.12 -4.96
C SER A 532 7.97 -3.28 -6.18
N GLY A 533 7.01 -2.52 -6.69
CA GLY A 533 7.27 -1.51 -7.73
C GLY A 533 7.83 -0.20 -7.18
N ALA A 534 7.66 0.08 -5.89
CA ALA A 534 8.09 1.31 -5.22
C ALA A 534 9.44 1.13 -4.50
N GLY A 535 10.12 2.24 -4.20
CA GLY A 535 11.30 2.21 -3.34
C GLY A 535 10.88 2.09 -1.87
N HIS A 536 11.75 1.53 -1.03
CA HIS A 536 11.55 1.46 0.42
C HIS A 536 12.91 1.49 1.12
N ASP A 537 12.94 1.83 2.41
CA ASP A 537 14.16 1.82 3.22
C ASP A 537 14.88 0.46 3.17
N ALA A 538 14.14 -0.65 3.06
CA ALA A 538 14.68 -1.99 2.81
C ALA A 538 15.73 -2.04 1.68
N MET A 539 15.65 -1.17 0.67
CA MET A 539 16.65 -1.09 -0.40
C MET A 539 18.03 -0.72 0.12
N LYS A 540 18.12 0.16 1.12
CA LYS A 540 19.39 0.54 1.77
C LYS A 540 19.90 -0.55 2.68
N LEU A 541 19.01 -1.14 3.50
CA LEU A 541 19.41 -2.19 4.42
C LEU A 541 19.89 -3.45 3.66
N HIS A 542 19.34 -3.72 2.48
CA HIS A 542 19.79 -4.80 1.58
C HIS A 542 21.30 -4.77 1.28
N GLU A 543 21.92 -3.58 1.24
CA GLU A 543 23.33 -3.42 0.88
C GLU A 543 24.28 -4.02 1.92
N ILE A 544 23.84 -4.17 3.18
CA ILE A 544 24.69 -4.63 4.29
C ILE A 544 24.16 -5.84 5.05
N MET A 545 22.88 -6.20 4.90
CA MET A 545 22.27 -7.33 5.64
C MET A 545 21.13 -8.00 4.84
N PRO A 546 20.79 -9.27 5.14
CA PRO A 546 19.68 -9.91 4.46
C PRO A 546 18.36 -9.22 4.83
N GLN A 547 17.50 -8.97 3.83
CA GLN A 547 16.21 -8.33 4.02
C GLN A 547 15.05 -9.12 3.41
N ALA A 548 13.83 -8.98 3.93
CA ALA A 548 12.61 -9.35 3.20
C ALA A 548 11.40 -8.55 3.67
N MET A 549 10.45 -8.29 2.76
CA MET A 549 9.25 -7.52 3.08
C MET A 549 7.96 -8.34 3.02
N LEU A 550 6.94 -7.86 3.74
CA LEU A 550 5.56 -8.32 3.68
C LEU A 550 4.65 -7.15 3.28
N PHE A 551 3.87 -7.33 2.23
CA PHE A 551 2.83 -6.39 1.84
C PHE A 551 1.49 -6.68 2.49
N VAL A 552 0.77 -5.60 2.78
CA VAL A 552 -0.61 -5.58 3.23
C VAL A 552 -1.47 -4.93 2.16
N ARG A 553 -2.62 -5.53 1.87
CA ARG A 553 -3.55 -5.03 0.86
C ARG A 553 -4.01 -3.60 1.14
N GLY A 554 -3.97 -2.76 0.10
CA GLY A 554 -4.63 -1.46 0.08
C GLY A 554 -6.09 -1.55 -0.41
N LEU A 555 -6.94 -0.65 0.09
CA LEU A 555 -8.30 -0.41 -0.39
C LEU A 555 -8.29 0.55 -1.58
N ASN A 556 -9.46 0.79 -2.18
CA ASN A 556 -9.61 1.69 -3.34
C ASN A 556 -8.62 1.33 -4.46
N SER A 557 -8.48 0.03 -4.77
CA SER A 557 -7.50 -0.51 -5.73
C SER A 557 -6.05 -0.20 -5.39
N GLY A 558 -5.75 -0.16 -4.10
CA GLY A 558 -4.40 0.03 -3.59
C GLY A 558 -3.78 1.38 -3.93
N ILE A 559 -4.63 2.39 -4.15
CA ILE A 559 -4.20 3.78 -4.27
C ILE A 559 -3.31 4.14 -3.07
N SER A 560 -2.16 4.75 -3.35
CA SER A 560 -1.23 5.32 -2.38
C SER A 560 -0.80 6.71 -2.85
N HIS A 561 -0.04 7.44 -2.01
CA HIS A 561 0.33 8.84 -2.26
C HIS A 561 -0.88 9.74 -2.50
N ASN A 562 -1.98 9.41 -1.81
CA ASN A 562 -3.29 9.99 -2.02
C ASN A 562 -4.13 9.91 -0.73
N PRO A 563 -5.00 10.89 -0.43
CA PRO A 563 -5.81 10.86 0.79
C PRO A 563 -6.82 9.71 0.88
N LEU A 564 -7.11 9.05 -0.25
CA LEU A 564 -7.97 7.86 -0.31
C LEU A 564 -7.24 6.55 -0.01
N GLU A 565 -5.93 6.59 0.21
CA GLU A 565 -5.17 5.43 0.68
C GLU A 565 -5.79 4.89 1.97
N SER A 566 -6.02 3.57 2.01
CA SER A 566 -6.57 2.90 3.17
C SER A 566 -6.24 1.42 3.16
N THR A 567 -6.32 0.77 4.32
CA THR A 567 -6.31 -0.70 4.46
C THR A 567 -7.42 -1.08 5.45
N THR A 568 -7.56 -2.31 5.94
CA THR A 568 -8.55 -2.62 7.00
C THR A 568 -7.87 -2.99 8.30
N SER A 569 -8.54 -2.79 9.45
CA SER A 569 -7.99 -3.26 10.73
C SER A 569 -7.88 -4.79 10.79
N ASP A 570 -8.69 -5.52 10.03
CA ASP A 570 -8.58 -6.98 9.86
C ASP A 570 -7.32 -7.38 9.08
N ASP A 571 -7.01 -6.70 7.98
CA ASP A 571 -5.77 -6.93 7.23
C ASP A 571 -4.53 -6.55 8.08
N MET A 572 -4.61 -5.46 8.86
CA MET A 572 -3.57 -5.11 9.83
C MET A 572 -3.42 -6.17 10.95
N GLN A 573 -4.52 -6.76 11.41
CA GLN A 573 -4.48 -7.85 12.39
C GLN A 573 -3.72 -9.05 11.82
N LEU A 574 -4.02 -9.44 10.58
CA LEU A 574 -3.32 -10.53 9.90
C LEU A 574 -1.83 -10.22 9.70
N ALA A 575 -1.46 -8.96 9.45
CA ALA A 575 -0.06 -8.55 9.38
C ALA A 575 0.66 -8.70 10.73
N VAL A 576 0.02 -8.31 11.84
CA VAL A 576 0.55 -8.51 13.22
C VAL A 576 0.67 -10.00 13.55
N ASP A 577 -0.31 -10.81 13.16
CA ASP A 577 -0.27 -12.25 13.40
C ASP A 577 0.83 -12.93 12.58
N ALA A 578 1.00 -12.55 11.31
CA ALA A 578 2.12 -13.00 10.47
C ALA A 578 3.47 -12.59 11.06
N PHE A 579 3.63 -11.34 11.51
CA PHE A 579 4.85 -10.87 12.15
C PHE A 579 5.14 -11.66 13.43
N SER A 580 4.11 -11.94 14.23
CA SER A 580 4.24 -12.78 15.43
C SER A 580 4.66 -14.22 15.10
N HIS A 581 4.12 -14.80 14.03
CA HIS A 581 4.57 -16.10 13.53
C HIS A 581 6.02 -16.08 13.04
N LEU A 582 6.45 -15.01 12.36
CA LEU A 582 7.84 -14.81 11.95
C LEU A 582 8.77 -14.82 13.17
N LEU A 583 8.45 -14.05 14.20
CA LEU A 583 9.23 -13.98 15.45
C LEU A 583 9.31 -15.34 16.15
N ASN A 584 8.20 -16.05 16.25
CA ASN A 584 8.14 -17.37 16.89
C ASN A 584 8.97 -18.41 16.12
N GLN A 585 8.91 -18.40 14.79
CA GLN A 585 9.76 -19.27 13.95
C GLN A 585 11.24 -18.94 14.14
N LEU A 586 11.60 -17.65 14.14
CA LEU A 586 12.98 -17.24 14.32
C LEU A 586 13.52 -17.63 15.70
N ALA A 587 12.67 -17.59 16.73
CA ALA A 587 13.04 -17.95 18.11
C ALA A 587 13.28 -19.45 18.27
N THR A 588 12.64 -20.31 17.46
CA THR A 588 12.93 -21.75 17.47
C THR A 588 14.17 -22.11 16.66
N GLU A 589 14.51 -21.31 15.65
CA GLU A 589 15.71 -21.47 14.82
C GLU A 589 16.98 -20.90 15.45
N THR A 590 16.85 -19.94 16.38
CA THR A 590 17.95 -19.23 17.06
C THR A 590 17.93 -19.59 18.55
N PRO A 591 18.47 -20.75 18.96
CA PRO A 591 18.41 -21.24 20.34
C PRO A 591 19.26 -20.45 21.34
#